data_AF-W1XK03-F1
#
_entry.id   AF-W1XK03-F1
#
_cell.length_a   1.000
_cell.length_b   1.000
_cell.length_c   1.000
_cell.angle_alpha   90.00
_cell.angle_beta   90.00
_cell.angle_gamma   90.00
#
_symmetry.space_group_name_H-M   'P 1'
#
loop_
_entity.id
_entity.type
_entity.pdbx_description
1 polymer ?
#
loop_
_entity_poly.entity_id
_entity_poly.type
_entity_poly.pdbx_seq_one_letter_code
_entity_poly.pdbx_strand_id
1 'polypeptide(L)' 'MKNTVIKVENLHKRYKLGVIGAKTLQQALQSYIALKLNKEDPNSKIGAKKAVNGEFWALKGLNFEVYEGEILGIIG' A
#
# COMPACT_ATOMS: atom_id res chain seq x y z
N MET A 1 -7.34 29.66 22.07
CA MET A 1 -6.43 28.63 21.53
C MET A 1 -7.17 27.95 20.39
N LYS A 2 -6.55 27.75 19.21
CA LYS A 2 -7.20 26.98 18.15
C LYS A 2 -7.23 25.52 18.57
N ASN A 3 -8.43 24.93 18.65
CA ASN A 3 -8.60 23.54 19.03
C ASN A 3 -8.30 22.68 17.80
N THR A 4 -7.23 21.88 17.87
CA THR A 4 -6.86 20.97 16.77
C THR A 4 -7.73 19.73 16.89
N VAL A 5 -8.55 19.47 15.86
CA VAL A 5 -9.50 18.35 15.85
C VAL A 5 -8.98 17.17 15.02
N ILE A 6 -8.13 17.43 14.03
CA ILE A 6 -7.44 16.39 13.26
C ILE A 6 -5.97 16.77 13.21
N LYS A 7 -5.10 15.85 13.60
CA LYS A 7 -3.65 16.02 13.50
C LYS A 7 -3.07 14.78 12.82
N VAL A 8 -2.42 14.99 11.69
CA VAL A 8 -1.77 13.94 10.90
C VAL A 8 -0.28 14.23 10.89
N GLU A 9 0.51 13.25 11.33
CA GLU A 9 1.96 13.33 11.35
C GLU A 9 2.55 12.10 10.65
N ASN A 10 3.55 12.33 9.80
CA ASN A 10 4.30 11.31 9.07
C ASN A 10 3.40 10.23 8.45
N LEU A 11 2.32 10.63 7.78
CA LEU A 11 1.44 9.68 7.13
C LEU A 11 2.10 9.15 5.85
N HIS A 12 2.25 7.83 5.80
CA HIS A 12 2.78 7.13 4.63
C HIS A 12 1.80 6.08 4.12
N LYS A 13 1.75 5.89 2.80
CA LYS A 13 0.99 4.83 2.15
C LYS A 13 1.83 4.25 1.02
N ARG A 14 2.26 3.00 1.18
CA ARG A 14 2.99 2.23 0.16
C ARG A 14 2.07 1.18 -0.46
N TYR A 15 2.15 1.05 -1.78
CA TYR A 15 1.52 -0.02 -2.54
C TYR A 15 2.58 -0.92 -3.13
N LYS A 16 2.29 -2.22 -3.15
CA LYS A 16 3.11 -3.23 -3.83
C LYS A 16 2.40 -3.70 -5.11
N LEU A 17 2.87 -3.22 -6.26
CA LEU A 17 2.56 -3.72 -7.59
C LEU A 17 3.15 -5.12 -7.78
N GLY A 18 2.34 -6.07 -8.25
CA GLY A 18 2.80 -7.44 -8.51
C GLY A 18 2.12 -8.53 -7.68
N VAL A 19 1.23 -8.18 -6.75
CA VAL A 19 0.27 -9.14 -6.14
C VAL A 19 -1.13 -9.03 -6.76
N ILE A 20 -1.23 -8.45 -7.96
CA ILE A 20 -2.47 -8.41 -8.73
C ILE A 20 -2.65 -9.80 -9.36
N GLY A 21 -3.03 -10.77 -8.55
CA GLY A 21 -3.13 -12.18 -8.94
C GLY A 21 -3.75 -13.07 -7.88
N ALA A 22 -3.52 -12.78 -6.60
CA ALA A 22 -4.21 -13.46 -5.50
C ALA A 22 -5.63 -12.91 -5.40
N LYS A 23 -6.62 -13.73 -5.75
CA LYS A 23 -8.05 -13.43 -5.55
C LYS A 23 -8.44 -13.60 -4.07
N THR A 24 -7.61 -14.28 -3.28
CA THR A 24 -7.89 -14.62 -1.87
C THR A 24 -6.65 -14.52 -0.98
N LEU A 25 -6.87 -14.30 0.32
CA LEU A 25 -5.83 -14.30 1.37
C LEU A 25 -5.03 -15.62 1.40
N GLN A 26 -5.71 -16.75 1.16
CA GLN A 26 -5.08 -18.07 1.12
C GLN A 26 -4.03 -18.18 0.01
N GLN A 27 -4.34 -17.67 -1.18
CA GLN A 27 -3.40 -17.68 -2.31
C GLN A 27 -2.17 -16.84 -1.99
N ALA A 28 -2.35 -15.68 -1.34
CA ALA A 28 -1.24 -14.83 -0.92
C ALA A 28 -0.30 -15.54 0.08
N LEU A 29 -0.86 -16.29 1.03
CA LEU A 29 -0.08 -17.06 2.00
C LEU A 29 0.70 -18.20 1.34
N GLN A 30 0.07 -18.92 0.42
CA GLN A 30 0.71 -20.02 -0.32
C GLN A 30 1.87 -19.51 -1.17
N SER A 31 1.68 -18.40 -1.87
CA SER A 31 2.73 -17.73 -2.64
C SER A 31 3.89 -17.25 -1.76
N TYR A 32 3.60 -16.71 -0.57
CA TYR A 32 4.63 -16.31 0.40
C TYR A 32 5.48 -17.50 0.89
N ILE A 33 4.84 -18.64 1.21
CA ILE A 33 5.53 -19.86 1.62
C ILE A 33 6.38 -20.44 0.48
N ALA A 34 5.86 -20.46 -0.75
CA ALA A 34 6.59 -20.93 -1.92
C ALA A 34 7.85 -20.09 -2.19
N LEU A 35 7.72 -18.75 -2.15
CA LEU A 35 8.85 -17.84 -2.27
C LEU A 35 9.88 -18.03 -1.16
N LYS A 36 9.44 -18.22 0.09
CA LYS A 36 10.34 -18.49 1.24
C LYS A 36 11.11 -19.80 1.09
N LEU A 37 10.53 -20.78 0.41
CA LEU A 37 11.12 -22.09 0.15
C LEU A 37 11.93 -22.16 -1.16
N ASN A 38 12.15 -21.04 -1.84
CA ASN A 38 12.75 -20.97 -3.18
C ASN A 38 12.07 -21.89 -4.21
N LYS A 39 10.78 -22.15 -4.05
CA LYS A 39 9.97 -22.89 -5.01
C LYS A 39 9.23 -21.90 -5.91
N GLU A 40 8.91 -22.33 -7.13
CA GLU A 40 8.07 -21.52 -8.01
C GLU A 40 6.71 -21.27 -7.36
N ASP A 41 6.20 -20.05 -7.49
CA ASP A 41 4.92 -19.67 -6.93
C ASP A 41 3.80 -20.37 -7.72
N PRO A 42 3.03 -21.29 -7.10
CA PRO A 42 1.99 -22.06 -7.77
C PRO A 42 0.84 -21.19 -8.28
N ASN A 43 0.70 -19.95 -7.79
CA ASN A 43 -0.33 -19.01 -8.21
C ASN A 43 0.18 -17.98 -9.24
N SER A 44 1.44 -18.08 -9.67
CA SER A 44 1.98 -17.17 -10.68
C SER A 44 1.39 -17.45 -12.07
N LYS A 45 0.94 -16.38 -12.76
CA LYS A 45 0.44 -16.50 -14.12
C LYS A 45 1.60 -16.77 -15.08
N ILE A 46 1.50 -17.85 -15.85
CA ILE A 46 2.46 -18.20 -16.91
C ILE A 46 2.62 -17.02 -17.87
N GLY A 47 3.85 -16.52 -18.05
CA GLY A 47 4.17 -15.42 -18.97
C GLY A 47 4.09 -14.00 -18.39
N ALA A 48 3.72 -13.82 -17.13
CA ALA A 48 3.75 -12.49 -16.50
C ALA A 48 5.20 -12.07 -16.21
N LYS A 49 5.71 -11.04 -16.91
CA LYS A 49 6.97 -10.37 -16.54
C LYS A 49 6.81 -9.84 -15.12
N LYS A 50 7.58 -10.37 -14.16
CA LYS A 50 7.66 -9.79 -12.81
C LYS A 50 8.10 -8.33 -12.96
N ALA A 51 7.23 -7.38 -12.59
CA ALA A 51 7.62 -5.99 -12.50
C ALA A 51 8.72 -5.90 -11.44
N VAL A 52 9.95 -5.61 -11.89
CA VAL A 52 11.17 -5.69 -11.06
C VAL A 52 11.15 -4.67 -9.92
N ASN A 53 10.37 -3.59 -10.06
CA ASN A 53 10.14 -2.61 -9.00
C ASN A 53 8.65 -2.50 -8.69
N GLY A 54 8.16 -3.52 -8.00
CA GLY A 54 6.76 -3.66 -7.63
C GLY A 54 6.34 -2.81 -6.45
N GLU A 55 6.95 -1.67 -6.13
CA GLU A 55 6.55 -0.88 -4.97
C GLU A 55 6.54 0.61 -5.29
N PHE A 56 5.48 1.32 -4.89
CA PHE A 56 5.40 2.77 -5.00
C PHE A 56 4.73 3.38 -3.76
N TRP A 57 5.07 4.64 -3.45
CA TRP A 57 4.45 5.39 -2.37
C TRP A 57 3.33 6.26 -2.94
N ALA A 58 2.09 6.05 -2.49
CA ALA A 58 0.97 6.93 -2.76
C ALA A 58 0.93 8.14 -1.83
N LEU A 59 1.34 7.95 -0.57
CA LEU A 59 1.55 9.04 0.39
C LEU A 59 2.94 8.86 1.01
N LYS A 60 3.70 9.95 1.15
CA LYS A 60 5.06 9.91 1.68
C LYS A 60 5.29 11.06 2.65
N GLY A 61 5.03 10.83 3.93
CA GLY A 61 5.34 11.78 5.00
C GLY A 61 4.43 13.00 4.98
N LEU A 62 3.12 12.79 4.80
CA LEU A 62 2.15 13.87 4.85
C LEU A 62 1.94 14.33 6.30
N ASN A 63 2.01 15.64 6.53
CA ASN A 63 1.81 16.28 7.82
C ASN A 63 0.80 17.43 7.66
N PHE A 64 -0.29 17.43 8.42
CA PHE A 64 -1.23 18.54 8.45
C PHE A 64 -2.10 18.51 9.72
N GLU A 65 -2.67 19.66 10.04
CA GLU A 65 -3.60 19.85 11.15
C GLU A 65 -4.88 20.49 10.62
N VAL A 66 -6.02 20.12 11.20
CA VAL A 66 -7.32 20.71 10.95
C VAL A 66 -7.88 21.19 12.29
N TYR A 67 -8.37 22.41 12.30
CA TYR A 67 -8.93 23.06 13.48
C TYR A 67 -10.45 22.94 13.52
N GLU A 68 -11.00 23.06 14.71
CA GLU A 68 -12.46 23.04 14.91
C GLU A 68 -13.17 24.10 14.06
N GLY A 69 -14.16 23.68 13.27
CA GLY A 69 -14.91 24.56 12.36
C GLY A 69 -14.21 24.90 11.04
N GLU A 70 -13.02 24.36 10.79
CA GLU A 70 -12.28 24.58 9.54
C GLU A 70 -12.88 23.76 8.37
N ILE A 71 -13.03 24.42 7.22
CA ILE A 71 -13.41 23.77 5.96
C ILE A 71 -12.12 23.44 5.20
N LEU A 72 -11.74 22.16 5.18
CA LEU A 72 -10.56 21.68 4.45
C LEU A 72 -10.96 21.20 3.04
N GLY A 73 -10.46 21.86 2.01
CA GLY A 73 -10.54 21.40 0.62
C GLY A 73 -9.27 20.64 0.21
N ILE A 74 -9.43 19.44 -0.35
CA ILE A 74 -8.34 18.67 -0.95
C ILE A 74 -8.48 18.76 -2.47
N ILE A 75 -7.43 19.22 -3.15
CA ILE A 75 -7.38 19.37 -4.61
C ILE A 75 -6.14 18.65 -5.16
N GLY A 76 -6.26 18.00 -6.31
CA GLY A 76 -5.19 17.23 -6.94
C GLY A 76 -5.70 16.26 -7.99
#